data_AF-A0A517QQ25-F1
#
_entry.id   AF-A0A517QQ25-F1
#
_cell.length_a   1.000
_cell.length_b   1.000
_cell.length_c   1.000
_cell.angle_alpha   90.00
_cell.angle_beta   90.00
_cell.angle_gamma   90.00
#
_symmetry.space_group_name_H-M   'P 1'
#
loop_
_entity.id
_entity.type
_entity.pdbx_description
1 polymer ?
#
loop_
_entity_poly.entity_id
_entity_poly.type
_entity_poly.pdbx_seq_one_letter_code
_entity_poly.pdbx_strand_id
1 'polypeptide(L)'
;MSKLTVQQRKLLYAGVALLALIPVLFLGPPSTPAVLKEDGTRNEGSRGGTLAQLRTEYELGESSLGDVDPTSASWNLVLLGMRGVAASWLWQKADHYRTTKNFNQLAETVESIILLQPHFKAVWEYQAWNLTYNVSAECDDVKDRYHWVKRGAKFMIRGTERNKKVPELQFSTGQFFGTKIGVADEKEVYRQFFLSDPNVEIWGGGPDETINPKGIDNYLVAREWYLKANDTLELPNVEQHRMDQALFVAYPYRCLMEYARFHQQDGVADQLDEIETLNLEPEEELARRENVYKQWANESQKNWSDAYREWTDIYGRKRIESSGGGTIILEYDNNVLEQLAEEDNMTLADKQKWQNMYRKTTSYDKWKRHCEIERRDEMTRARYHLTEGRRLYRNVQDFEGAKKYLEEGMALLDSVIQQYVAEDGSNVMLVDEPDTVEDSIKAILMWQAVLELLGEPVPEDFPLKQVWENPEYQTIREDLTDRFLLWQGG
;
A
#
# COMPACT_ATOMS: atom_id res chain seq x y z
N MET A 1 38.71 17.68 -56.51
CA MET A 1 39.87 17.92 -55.62
C MET A 1 39.81 19.37 -55.15
N SER A 2 39.79 19.64 -53.85
CA SER A 2 39.59 21.01 -53.34
C SER A 2 40.76 21.92 -53.71
N LYS A 3 40.47 23.14 -54.18
CA LYS A 3 41.47 24.16 -54.56
C LYS A 3 42.17 24.82 -53.37
N LEU A 4 42.14 24.19 -52.19
CA LEU A 4 42.63 24.77 -50.93
C LEU A 4 44.03 24.24 -50.59
N THR A 5 44.94 25.16 -50.28
CA THR A 5 46.27 24.83 -49.76
C THR A 5 46.16 24.14 -48.40
N VAL A 6 47.22 23.45 -47.97
CA VAL A 6 47.25 22.73 -46.67
C VAL A 6 47.02 23.70 -45.50
N GLN A 7 47.58 24.91 -45.56
CA GLN A 7 47.37 25.94 -44.54
C GLN A 7 45.91 26.43 -44.50
N GLN A 8 45.29 26.65 -45.66
CA GLN A 8 43.87 27.04 -45.74
C GLN A 8 42.94 25.95 -45.20
N ARG A 9 43.26 24.66 -45.42
CA ARG A 9 42.51 23.54 -44.82
C ARG A 9 42.66 23.50 -43.30
N LYS A 10 43.86 23.70 -42.77
CA LYS A 10 44.09 23.77 -41.32
C LYS A 10 43.35 24.93 -40.67
N LEU A 11 43.36 26.11 -41.30
CA LEU A 11 42.61 27.29 -40.83
C LEU A 11 41.10 27.05 -40.92
N LEU A 12 40.62 26.41 -41.98
CA LEU A 12 39.22 26.02 -42.10
C LEU A 12 38.82 25.05 -40.99
N TYR A 13 39.60 23.99 -40.73
CA TYR A 13 39.33 23.05 -39.65
C TYR A 13 39.38 23.72 -38.27
N ALA A 14 40.33 24.62 -38.03
CA ALA A 14 40.38 25.41 -36.79
C ALA A 14 39.15 26.31 -36.64
N GLY A 15 38.70 26.95 -37.72
CA GLY A 15 37.49 27.77 -37.74
C GLY A 15 36.22 26.94 -37.49
N VAL A 16 36.09 25.76 -38.11
CA VAL A 16 34.98 24.83 -37.86
C VAL A 16 35.02 24.31 -36.42
N ALA A 17 36.20 23.99 -35.88
CA ALA A 17 36.36 23.56 -34.49
C ALA A 17 35.97 24.67 -33.50
N LEU A 18 36.37 25.92 -33.75
CA LEU A 18 35.96 27.08 -32.95
C LEU A 18 34.45 27.32 -33.02
N LEU A 19 33.84 27.21 -34.20
CA LEU A 19 32.40 27.29 -34.36
C LEU A 19 31.67 26.16 -33.62
N ALA A 20 32.19 24.93 -33.66
CA ALA A 20 31.65 23.80 -32.93
C ALA A 20 31.78 23.94 -31.40
N LEU A 21 32.78 24.70 -30.91
CA LEU A 21 32.94 25.00 -29.49
C LEU A 21 31.91 26.01 -28.96
N ILE A 22 31.34 26.87 -29.80
CA ILE A 22 30.36 27.89 -29.35
C ILE A 22 29.13 27.23 -28.69
N PRO A 23 28.42 26.26 -29.32
CA PRO A 23 27.34 25.54 -28.66
C PRO A 23 27.79 24.83 -27.38
N VAL A 24 28.99 24.26 -27.36
CA VAL A 24 29.54 23.56 -26.18
C VAL A 24 29.77 24.52 -25.01
N LEU A 25 30.22 25.74 -25.26
CA LEU A 25 30.47 26.75 -24.23
C LEU A 25 29.19 27.41 -23.70
N PHE A 26 28.12 27.50 -24.50
CA PHE A 26 26.83 28.04 -24.05
C PHE A 26 25.92 26.97 -23.42
N LEU A 27 25.90 25.76 -23.98
CA LEU A 27 25.04 24.68 -23.53
C LEU A 27 25.70 23.81 -22.45
N GLY A 28 27.02 23.63 -22.52
CA GLY A 28 27.75 22.61 -21.78
C GLY A 28 28.32 22.95 -20.40
N PRO A 29 28.49 24.23 -19.94
CA PRO A 29 29.06 24.48 -18.63
C PRO A 29 28.23 23.80 -17.52
N PRO A 30 28.85 22.97 -16.66
CA PRO A 30 28.15 22.35 -15.55
C PRO A 30 27.71 23.42 -14.55
N SER A 31 26.58 23.19 -13.88
CA SER A 31 26.21 23.96 -12.69
C SER A 31 27.14 23.57 -11.54
N THR A 32 27.50 24.54 -10.69
CA THR A 32 28.29 24.30 -9.48
C THR A 32 27.43 24.71 -8.27
N PRO A 33 27.22 23.81 -7.29
CA PRO A 33 26.45 24.15 -6.11
C PRO A 33 27.16 25.22 -5.28
N ALA A 34 26.38 26.07 -4.61
CA ALA A 34 26.92 27.00 -3.63
C ALA A 34 27.41 26.21 -2.40
N VAL A 35 28.73 26.21 -2.17
CA VAL A 35 29.35 25.50 -1.04
C VAL A 35 29.59 26.48 0.11
N LEU A 36 29.24 26.05 1.33
CA LEU A 36 29.65 26.72 2.57
C LEU A 36 31.14 26.44 2.80
N LYS A 37 31.96 27.47 2.84
CA LYS A 37 33.37 27.37 3.22
C LYS A 37 33.49 27.22 4.74
N GLU A 38 34.58 26.59 5.20
CA GLU A 38 34.89 26.44 6.64
C GLU A 38 34.96 27.77 7.40
N ASP A 39 35.16 28.88 6.68
CA ASP A 39 35.19 30.24 7.23
C ASP A 39 33.79 30.89 7.39
N GLY A 40 32.71 30.15 7.11
CA GLY A 40 31.32 30.62 7.21
C GLY A 40 30.83 31.44 6.01
N THR A 41 31.66 31.64 4.97
CA THR A 41 31.25 32.34 3.74
C THR A 41 30.67 31.37 2.71
N ARG A 42 29.66 31.82 1.94
CA ARG A 42 29.08 31.04 0.83
C ARG A 42 29.77 31.40 -0.48
N ASN A 43 30.20 30.40 -1.25
CA ASN A 43 30.56 30.63 -2.65
C ASN A 43 29.27 30.85 -3.47
N GLU A 44 29.23 31.88 -4.33
CA GLU A 44 28.14 32.02 -5.30
C GLU A 44 28.24 30.89 -6.33
N GLY A 45 27.40 29.87 -6.18
CA GLY A 45 27.32 28.77 -7.15
C GLY A 45 26.96 29.28 -8.55
N SER A 46 27.52 28.66 -9.60
CA SER A 46 27.15 28.99 -10.97
C SER A 46 25.92 28.19 -11.40
N ARG A 47 24.94 28.88 -12.01
CA ARG A 47 23.74 28.24 -12.60
C ARG A 47 24.06 27.29 -13.76
N GLY A 48 25.29 27.32 -14.30
CA GLY A 48 25.68 26.51 -15.47
C GLY A 48 25.04 26.99 -16.78
N GLY A 49 25.30 26.28 -17.88
CA GLY A 49 24.69 26.53 -19.19
C GLY A 49 23.23 26.06 -19.27
N THR A 50 22.55 26.36 -20.39
CA THR A 50 21.11 26.05 -20.56
C THR A 50 20.78 24.57 -20.35
N LEU A 51 21.65 23.63 -20.79
CA LEU A 51 21.39 22.20 -20.56
C LEU A 51 21.51 21.80 -19.08
N ALA A 52 22.41 22.40 -18.32
CA ALA A 52 22.53 22.13 -16.89
C ALA A 52 21.31 22.63 -16.12
N GLN A 53 20.77 23.77 -16.54
CA GLN A 53 19.54 24.35 -15.98
C GLN A 53 18.33 23.48 -16.32
N LEU A 54 18.13 23.11 -17.59
CA LEU A 54 17.05 22.20 -18.01
C LEU A 54 17.16 20.84 -17.32
N ARG A 55 18.38 20.28 -17.20
CA ARG A 55 18.61 19.04 -16.47
C ARG A 55 18.25 19.14 -14.99
N THR A 56 18.47 20.30 -14.37
CA THR A 56 18.08 20.54 -12.98
C THR A 56 16.56 20.70 -12.85
N GLU A 57 15.95 21.45 -13.76
CA GLU A 57 14.51 21.71 -13.79
C GLU A 57 13.69 20.43 -13.98
N TYR A 58 14.08 19.61 -14.96
CA TYR A 58 13.45 18.33 -15.29
C TYR A 58 14.01 17.14 -14.49
N GLU A 59 14.87 17.36 -13.50
CA GLU A 59 15.55 16.29 -12.72
C GLU A 59 16.26 15.23 -13.60
N LEU A 60 16.71 15.63 -14.79
CA LEU A 60 17.48 14.79 -15.72
C LEU A 60 18.99 14.85 -15.45
N GLY A 61 19.43 15.67 -14.49
CA GLY A 61 20.83 15.90 -14.16
C GLY A 61 21.19 15.57 -12.72
N GLU A 62 22.40 15.01 -12.57
CA GLU A 62 23.00 14.57 -11.31
C GLU A 62 23.44 15.75 -10.39
N SER A 63 23.10 16.99 -10.72
CA SER A 63 23.72 18.22 -10.17
C SER A 63 22.96 18.96 -9.08
N SER A 64 21.79 18.49 -8.60
CA SER A 64 20.92 19.30 -7.71
C SER A 64 20.92 18.94 -6.22
N LEU A 65 21.62 17.89 -5.79
CA LEU A 65 21.82 17.61 -4.37
C LEU A 65 23.30 17.74 -4.01
N GLY A 66 23.62 18.20 -2.80
CA GLY A 66 24.97 18.18 -2.21
C GLY A 66 25.60 16.79 -2.04
N ASP A 67 25.00 15.80 -2.71
CA ASP A 67 25.39 14.41 -2.84
C ASP A 67 25.52 14.07 -4.34
N VAL A 68 26.16 15.00 -5.09
CA VAL A 68 26.64 14.71 -6.44
C VAL A 68 27.63 13.58 -6.23
N ASP A 69 27.21 12.34 -6.47
CA ASP A 69 28.16 11.24 -6.57
C ASP A 69 28.99 11.54 -7.83
N PRO A 70 30.23 12.05 -7.70
CA PRO A 70 31.02 12.51 -8.85
C PRO A 70 31.28 11.36 -9.83
N THR A 71 31.11 10.14 -9.33
CA THR A 71 31.24 8.87 -10.02
C THR A 71 30.19 8.71 -11.12
N SER A 72 28.93 9.11 -10.90
CA SER A 72 27.83 8.98 -11.89
C SER A 72 28.08 9.78 -13.18
N ALA A 73 28.45 11.07 -13.05
CA ALA A 73 28.79 11.93 -14.18
C ALA A 73 30.09 11.48 -14.87
N SER A 74 31.04 10.98 -14.08
CA SER A 74 32.30 10.40 -14.59
C SER A 74 32.04 9.15 -15.42
N TRP A 75 31.03 8.33 -15.09
CA TRP A 75 30.69 7.14 -15.88
C TRP A 75 30.22 7.47 -17.31
N ASN A 76 29.55 8.60 -17.53
CA ASN A 76 29.18 9.03 -18.88
C ASN A 76 30.41 9.27 -19.76
N LEU A 77 31.48 9.83 -19.18
CA LEU A 77 32.76 10.06 -19.84
C LEU A 77 33.57 8.77 -20.00
N VAL A 78 33.66 7.95 -18.94
CA VAL A 78 34.39 6.67 -18.93
C VAL A 78 33.82 5.68 -19.94
N LEU A 79 32.49 5.61 -20.04
CA LEU A 79 31.82 4.65 -20.92
C LEU A 79 31.69 5.15 -22.37
N LEU A 80 32.14 6.36 -22.69
CA LEU A 80 32.10 6.93 -24.05
C LEU A 80 30.73 6.81 -24.73
N GLY A 81 29.64 6.95 -23.97
CA GLY A 81 28.26 6.78 -24.46
C GLY A 81 27.74 5.33 -24.48
N MET A 82 28.54 4.33 -24.10
CA MET A 82 28.12 2.92 -23.98
C MET A 82 27.43 2.57 -22.65
N ARG A 83 26.92 3.57 -21.93
CA ARG A 83 26.22 3.42 -20.63
C ARG A 83 25.09 2.40 -20.69
N GLY A 84 24.30 2.41 -21.77
CA GLY A 84 23.22 1.45 -21.98
C GLY A 84 23.71 0.00 -22.12
N VAL A 85 24.80 -0.24 -22.85
CA VAL A 85 25.38 -1.58 -23.03
C VAL A 85 25.95 -2.12 -21.72
N ALA A 86 26.67 -1.28 -20.98
CA ALA A 86 27.19 -1.63 -19.66
C ALA A 86 26.06 -1.98 -18.70
N ALA A 87 24.99 -1.18 -18.67
CA ALA A 87 23.80 -1.46 -17.87
C ALA A 87 23.15 -2.79 -18.27
N SER A 88 22.93 -3.05 -19.56
CA SER A 88 22.36 -4.33 -20.03
C SER A 88 23.19 -5.55 -19.63
N TRP A 89 24.52 -5.45 -19.66
CA TRP A 89 25.40 -6.51 -19.20
C TRP A 89 25.30 -6.74 -17.69
N LEU A 90 25.24 -5.66 -16.90
CA LEU A 90 25.02 -5.76 -15.45
C LEU A 90 23.65 -6.37 -15.12
N TRP A 91 22.60 -6.03 -15.88
CA TRP A 91 21.29 -6.65 -15.75
C TRP A 91 21.34 -8.16 -16.00
N GLN A 92 22.05 -8.60 -17.04
CA GLN A 92 22.26 -10.03 -17.31
C GLN A 92 23.02 -10.72 -16.16
N LYS A 93 24.04 -10.06 -15.59
CA LYS A 93 24.76 -10.56 -14.42
C LYS A 93 23.87 -10.65 -13.17
N ALA A 94 23.06 -9.63 -12.93
CA ALA A 94 22.14 -9.61 -11.80
C ALA A 94 21.15 -10.78 -11.88
N ASP A 95 20.58 -11.06 -13.05
CA ASP A 95 19.70 -12.22 -13.23
C ASP A 95 20.44 -13.57 -13.04
N HIS A 96 21.69 -13.66 -13.49
CA HIS A 96 22.52 -14.83 -13.22
C HIS A 96 22.80 -15.03 -11.72
N TYR A 97 23.15 -13.98 -10.99
CA TYR A 97 23.37 -14.06 -9.53
C TYR A 97 22.09 -14.37 -8.76
N ARG A 98 20.94 -13.85 -9.22
CA ARG A 98 19.62 -14.20 -8.68
C ARG A 98 19.34 -15.70 -8.84
N THR A 99 19.48 -16.24 -10.05
CA THR A 99 19.19 -17.66 -10.35
C THR A 99 20.16 -18.62 -9.67
N THR A 100 21.40 -18.20 -9.40
CA THR A 100 22.41 -18.98 -8.67
C THR A 100 22.40 -18.74 -7.15
N LYS A 101 21.43 -17.98 -6.62
CA LYS A 101 21.30 -17.62 -5.20
C LYS A 101 22.52 -16.92 -4.60
N ASN A 102 23.27 -16.18 -5.42
CA ASN A 102 24.46 -15.46 -4.98
C ASN A 102 24.13 -14.01 -4.59
N PHE A 103 23.48 -13.84 -3.43
CA PHE A 103 22.84 -12.58 -3.06
C PHE A 103 23.81 -11.41 -2.76
N ASN A 104 25.05 -11.69 -2.35
CA ASN A 104 26.04 -10.64 -2.12
C ASN A 104 26.48 -9.99 -3.45
N GLN A 105 26.83 -10.82 -4.44
CA GLN A 105 27.23 -10.38 -5.77
C GLN A 105 26.05 -9.75 -6.52
N LEU A 106 24.83 -10.24 -6.28
CA LEU A 106 23.62 -9.59 -6.75
C LEU A 106 23.53 -8.16 -6.21
N ALA A 107 23.69 -7.95 -4.90
CA ALA A 107 23.62 -6.63 -4.28
C ALA A 107 24.68 -5.67 -4.86
N GLU A 108 25.94 -6.11 -4.99
CA GLU A 108 27.01 -5.31 -5.60
C GLU A 108 26.71 -4.93 -7.08
N THR A 109 26.15 -5.88 -7.83
CA THR A 109 25.76 -5.66 -9.22
C THR A 109 24.62 -4.64 -9.30
N VAL A 110 23.65 -4.71 -8.38
CA VAL A 110 22.54 -3.76 -8.30
C VAL A 110 23.03 -2.35 -7.96
N GLU A 111 23.96 -2.19 -7.02
CA GLU A 111 24.58 -0.89 -6.74
C GLU A 111 25.27 -0.31 -7.99
N SER A 112 25.90 -1.17 -8.80
CA SER A 112 26.48 -0.74 -10.09
C SER A 112 25.41 -0.33 -11.11
N ILE A 113 24.27 -1.03 -11.17
CA ILE A 113 23.16 -0.69 -12.06
C ILE A 113 22.56 0.67 -11.67
N ILE A 114 22.30 0.94 -10.39
CA ILE A 114 21.72 2.24 -9.97
C ILE A 114 22.70 3.39 -10.21
N LEU A 115 24.02 3.16 -10.12
CA LEU A 115 25.02 4.17 -10.53
C LEU A 115 24.88 4.51 -12.02
N LEU A 116 24.62 3.51 -12.86
CA LEU A 116 24.39 3.70 -14.29
C LEU A 116 22.96 4.07 -14.66
N GLN A 117 21.95 3.90 -13.80
CA GLN A 117 20.56 4.18 -14.15
C GLN A 117 19.77 4.72 -12.93
N PRO A 118 20.21 5.81 -12.28
CA PRO A 118 19.65 6.25 -10.99
C PRO A 118 18.22 6.78 -11.12
N HIS A 119 17.86 7.31 -12.29
CA HIS A 119 16.52 7.84 -12.57
C HIS A 119 15.58 6.87 -13.28
N PHE A 120 16.04 5.64 -13.53
CA PHE A 120 15.18 4.65 -14.17
C PHE A 120 14.34 3.93 -13.11
N LYS A 121 13.11 4.40 -12.91
CA LYS A 121 12.17 3.90 -11.88
C LYS A 121 12.06 2.37 -11.83
N ALA A 122 12.08 1.70 -12.99
CA ALA A 122 11.95 0.25 -13.08
C ALA A 122 13.11 -0.51 -12.40
N VAL A 123 14.31 0.07 -12.33
CA VAL A 123 15.44 -0.52 -11.56
C VAL A 123 15.05 -0.62 -10.09
N TRP A 124 14.52 0.48 -9.55
CA TRP A 124 14.14 0.59 -8.15
C TRP A 124 13.01 -0.38 -7.81
N GLU A 125 11.94 -0.38 -8.62
CA GLU A 125 10.79 -1.26 -8.41
C GLU A 125 11.17 -2.73 -8.53
N TYR A 126 11.87 -3.12 -9.60
CA TYR A 126 12.22 -4.51 -9.84
C TYR A 126 13.14 -5.06 -8.76
N GLN A 127 14.19 -4.32 -8.37
CA GLN A 127 15.15 -4.82 -7.40
C GLN A 127 14.59 -4.83 -5.98
N ALA A 128 13.76 -3.83 -5.62
CA ALA A 128 13.02 -3.85 -4.36
C ALA A 128 12.07 -5.06 -4.30
N TRP A 129 11.34 -5.34 -5.39
CA TRP A 129 10.51 -6.55 -5.51
C TRP A 129 11.38 -7.77 -5.28
N ASN A 130 12.43 -7.95 -6.08
CA ASN A 130 13.28 -9.12 -6.07
C ASN A 130 13.81 -9.45 -4.65
N LEU A 131 14.29 -8.46 -3.90
CA LEU A 131 14.72 -8.65 -2.52
C LEU A 131 13.56 -9.08 -1.62
N THR A 132 12.41 -8.45 -1.79
CA THR A 132 11.29 -8.53 -0.85
C THR A 132 10.45 -9.77 -0.98
N TYR A 133 10.29 -10.32 -2.17
CA TYR A 133 9.56 -11.58 -2.29
C TYR A 133 10.22 -12.70 -3.08
N ASN A 134 11.24 -12.46 -3.91
CA ASN A 134 11.98 -13.59 -4.47
C ASN A 134 13.01 -14.07 -3.45
N VAL A 135 13.95 -13.20 -3.05
CA VAL A 135 15.00 -13.56 -2.09
C VAL A 135 14.41 -13.90 -0.73
N SER A 136 13.41 -13.16 -0.24
CA SER A 136 12.76 -13.48 1.04
C SER A 136 12.12 -14.87 1.02
N ALA A 137 11.50 -15.29 -0.08
CA ALA A 137 10.80 -16.58 -0.15
C ALA A 137 11.76 -17.78 -0.14
N GLU A 138 13.05 -17.56 -0.45
CA GLU A 138 14.09 -18.58 -0.40
C GLU A 138 14.68 -18.79 1.01
N CYS A 139 14.24 -18.01 2.00
CA CYS A 139 14.74 -18.09 3.38
C CYS A 139 13.79 -18.89 4.27
N ASP A 140 14.32 -19.85 5.02
CA ASP A 140 13.53 -20.76 5.86
C ASP A 140 13.01 -20.09 7.14
N ASP A 141 13.82 -19.23 7.79
CA ASP A 141 13.43 -18.50 9.00
C ASP A 141 12.66 -17.21 8.64
N VAL A 142 11.50 -17.00 9.28
CA VAL A 142 10.67 -15.79 9.14
C VAL A 142 11.48 -14.52 9.44
N LYS A 143 12.43 -14.57 10.40
CA LYS A 143 13.30 -13.42 10.72
C LYS A 143 14.22 -13.06 9.56
N ASP A 144 14.77 -14.07 8.89
CA ASP A 144 15.61 -13.89 7.70
C ASP A 144 14.78 -13.39 6.52
N ARG A 145 13.55 -13.91 6.34
CA ARG A 145 12.59 -13.36 5.35
C ARG A 145 12.36 -11.88 5.60
N TYR A 146 12.04 -11.53 6.83
CA TYR A 146 11.78 -10.15 7.23
C TYR A 146 13.01 -9.24 7.06
N HIS A 147 14.22 -9.74 7.33
CA HIS A 147 15.45 -9.01 7.04
C HIS A 147 15.54 -8.58 5.57
N TRP A 148 15.26 -9.48 4.63
CA TRP A 148 15.25 -9.17 3.20
C TRP A 148 14.10 -8.24 2.79
N VAL A 149 12.92 -8.41 3.39
CA VAL A 149 11.79 -7.48 3.24
C VAL A 149 12.20 -6.06 3.62
N LYS A 150 12.81 -5.86 4.78
CA LYS A 150 13.31 -4.54 5.20
C LYS A 150 14.35 -3.98 4.25
N ARG A 151 15.28 -4.82 3.76
CA ARG A 151 16.28 -4.38 2.79
C ARG A 151 15.64 -3.89 1.49
N GLY A 152 14.64 -4.59 0.97
CA GLY A 152 13.88 -4.15 -0.19
C GLY A 152 13.10 -2.85 0.06
N ALA A 153 12.48 -2.70 1.24
CA ALA A 153 11.80 -1.46 1.64
C ALA A 153 12.76 -0.26 1.65
N LYS A 154 13.92 -0.39 2.33
CA LYS A 154 14.96 0.66 2.38
C LYS A 154 15.49 1.00 1.00
N PHE A 155 15.67 -0.01 0.15
CA PHE A 155 16.10 0.18 -1.23
C PHE A 155 15.07 1.01 -2.03
N MET A 156 13.78 0.72 -1.86
CA MET A 156 12.70 1.51 -2.49
C MET A 156 12.68 2.94 -1.98
N ILE A 157 12.79 3.16 -0.66
CA ILE A 157 12.82 4.49 -0.04
C ILE A 157 13.96 5.33 -0.63
N ARG A 158 15.18 4.77 -0.72
CA ARG A 158 16.32 5.42 -1.38
C ARG A 158 16.04 5.77 -2.84
N GLY A 159 15.30 4.91 -3.54
CA GLY A 159 14.79 5.19 -4.89
C GLY A 159 13.87 6.41 -4.95
N THR A 160 12.97 6.57 -3.97
CA THR A 160 12.09 7.76 -3.88
C THR A 160 12.85 9.04 -3.53
N GLU A 161 13.93 8.96 -2.75
CA GLU A 161 14.77 10.11 -2.41
C GLU A 161 15.56 10.61 -3.62
N ARG A 162 15.99 9.68 -4.48
CA ARG A 162 16.67 9.98 -5.76
C ARG A 162 15.69 10.45 -6.84
N ASN A 163 14.40 10.11 -6.75
CA ASN A 163 13.38 10.37 -7.76
C ASN A 163 12.14 11.05 -7.15
N LYS A 164 12.34 12.27 -6.64
CA LYS A 164 11.32 12.96 -5.82
C LYS A 164 10.06 13.32 -6.59
N LYS A 165 10.17 13.62 -7.89
CA LYS A 165 9.03 13.91 -8.78
C LYS A 165 8.44 12.68 -9.48
N VAL A 166 8.73 11.47 -8.99
CA VAL A 166 8.15 10.23 -9.51
C VAL A 166 7.13 9.69 -8.51
N PRO A 167 5.84 10.12 -8.59
CA PRO A 167 4.82 9.73 -7.63
C PRO A 167 4.57 8.21 -7.64
N GLU A 168 4.82 7.53 -8.76
CA GLU A 168 4.68 6.08 -8.87
C GLU A 168 5.64 5.30 -7.95
N LEU A 169 6.86 5.79 -7.73
CA LEU A 169 7.79 5.12 -6.81
C LEU A 169 7.32 5.26 -5.36
N GLN A 170 6.76 6.42 -5.01
CA GLN A 170 6.16 6.66 -3.70
C GLN A 170 4.90 5.79 -3.52
N PHE A 171 4.07 5.69 -4.56
CA PHE A 171 2.91 4.79 -4.59
C PHE A 171 3.33 3.33 -4.41
N SER A 172 4.33 2.86 -5.16
CA SER A 172 4.87 1.50 -5.05
C SER A 172 5.44 1.23 -3.65
N THR A 173 5.98 2.25 -2.99
CA THR A 173 6.42 2.18 -1.57
C THR A 173 5.23 2.04 -0.62
N GLY A 174 4.13 2.77 -0.84
CA GLY A 174 2.89 2.58 -0.07
C GLY A 174 2.31 1.17 -0.25
N GLN A 175 2.25 0.70 -1.50
CA GLN A 175 1.76 -0.65 -1.83
C GLN A 175 2.60 -1.73 -1.19
N PHE A 176 3.90 -1.54 -1.12
CA PHE A 176 4.81 -2.43 -0.41
C PHE A 176 4.39 -2.65 1.03
N PHE A 177 4.24 -1.57 1.80
CA PHE A 177 3.87 -1.65 3.22
C PHE A 177 2.46 -2.18 3.42
N GLY A 178 1.52 -1.81 2.55
CA GLY A 178 0.15 -2.32 2.63
C GLY A 178 0.05 -3.81 2.32
N THR A 179 0.74 -4.30 1.28
CA THR A 179 0.57 -5.67 0.79
C THR A 179 1.57 -6.66 1.39
N LYS A 180 2.87 -6.37 1.35
CA LYS A 180 3.88 -7.32 1.81
C LYS A 180 3.83 -7.52 3.32
N ILE A 181 3.64 -6.44 4.07
CA ILE A 181 3.56 -6.52 5.54
C ILE A 181 2.15 -6.95 5.96
N GLY A 182 1.11 -6.41 5.33
CA GLY A 182 -0.27 -6.60 5.78
C GLY A 182 -0.95 -7.89 5.30
N VAL A 183 -0.53 -8.49 4.17
CA VAL A 183 -1.32 -9.54 3.49
C VAL A 183 -0.52 -10.82 3.20
N ALA A 184 0.81 -10.82 3.35
CA ALA A 184 1.62 -12.02 3.13
C ALA A 184 1.22 -13.18 4.06
N ASP A 185 1.63 -14.40 3.73
CA ASP A 185 1.35 -15.59 4.56
C ASP A 185 1.92 -15.46 5.98
N GLU A 186 3.00 -14.68 6.17
CA GLU A 186 3.55 -14.34 7.48
C GLU A 186 3.10 -12.98 8.04
N LYS A 187 1.99 -12.42 7.55
CA LYS A 187 1.52 -11.08 7.93
C LYS A 187 1.40 -10.87 9.43
N GLU A 188 0.96 -11.86 10.19
CA GLU A 188 0.81 -11.76 11.65
C GLU A 188 2.17 -11.45 12.29
N VAL A 189 3.21 -12.20 11.91
CA VAL A 189 4.57 -12.02 12.41
C VAL A 189 5.21 -10.74 11.83
N TYR A 190 4.99 -10.44 10.54
CA TYR A 190 5.56 -9.25 9.91
C TYR A 190 4.98 -7.96 10.48
N ARG A 191 3.68 -7.90 10.78
CA ARG A 191 3.05 -6.72 11.41
C ARG A 191 3.58 -6.51 12.82
N GLN A 192 3.78 -7.58 13.60
CA GLN A 192 4.46 -7.50 14.89
C GLN A 192 5.91 -6.99 14.75
N PHE A 193 6.68 -7.59 13.84
CA PHE A 193 8.07 -7.18 13.57
C PHE A 193 8.18 -5.74 13.06
N PHE A 194 7.15 -5.24 12.38
CA PHE A 194 7.10 -3.87 11.88
C PHE A 194 6.91 -2.83 12.98
N LEU A 195 6.34 -3.23 14.12
CA LEU A 195 6.22 -2.40 15.33
C LEU A 195 7.40 -2.63 16.28
N SER A 196 7.93 -3.85 16.34
CA SER A 196 9.06 -4.26 17.20
C SER A 196 10.02 -5.16 16.44
N ASP A 197 11.15 -4.61 15.99
CA ASP A 197 12.06 -5.30 15.09
C ASP A 197 12.73 -6.51 15.78
N PRO A 198 12.84 -7.66 15.10
CA PRO A 198 13.47 -8.85 15.69
C PRO A 198 14.98 -8.64 15.96
N ASN A 199 15.63 -7.65 15.34
CA ASN A 199 17.01 -7.29 15.64
C ASN A 199 17.08 -6.27 16.79
N VAL A 200 16.90 -6.77 18.01
CA VAL A 200 16.90 -5.99 19.26
C VAL A 200 18.22 -5.29 19.52
N GLU A 201 19.35 -5.84 19.05
CA GLU A 201 20.68 -5.22 19.23
C GLU A 201 20.78 -3.87 18.51
N ILE A 202 20.12 -3.73 17.36
CA ILE A 202 20.13 -2.49 16.57
C ILE A 202 18.99 -1.56 17.00
N TRP A 203 17.79 -2.11 17.21
CA TRP A 203 16.56 -1.30 17.35
C TRP A 203 16.01 -1.22 18.77
N GLY A 204 16.66 -1.87 19.75
CA GLY A 204 16.27 -1.77 21.16
C GLY A 204 14.86 -2.27 21.48
N GLY A 205 14.29 -3.14 20.63
CA GLY A 205 12.90 -3.61 20.74
C GLY A 205 11.86 -2.66 20.15
N GLY A 206 12.28 -1.54 19.55
CA GLY A 206 11.44 -0.66 18.73
C GLY A 206 11.43 -1.07 17.25
N PRO A 207 10.71 -0.31 16.41
CA PRO A 207 10.67 -0.55 14.97
C PRO A 207 12.00 -0.16 14.29
N ASP A 208 12.21 -0.64 13.08
CA ASP A 208 13.26 -0.10 12.21
C ASP A 208 12.89 1.33 11.77
N GLU A 209 13.52 2.33 12.40
CA GLU A 209 13.21 3.76 12.22
C GLU A 209 13.40 4.24 10.77
N THR A 210 14.13 3.49 9.94
CA THR A 210 14.29 3.83 8.51
C THR A 210 12.99 3.65 7.75
N ILE A 211 12.17 2.66 8.14
CA ILE A 211 10.94 2.28 7.43
C ILE A 211 9.67 2.62 8.22
N ASN A 212 9.76 2.68 9.56
CA ASN A 212 8.65 3.00 10.45
C ASN A 212 9.11 3.90 11.62
N PRO A 213 9.50 5.17 11.35
CA PRO A 213 10.02 6.08 12.37
C PRO A 213 9.01 6.42 13.48
N LYS A 214 7.71 6.23 13.22
CA LYS A 214 6.63 6.56 14.18
C LYS A 214 6.18 5.35 15.01
N GLY A 215 6.62 4.13 14.67
CA GLY A 215 6.13 2.91 15.31
C GLY A 215 4.63 2.72 15.17
N ILE A 216 4.07 3.03 14.00
CA ILE A 216 2.64 2.89 13.71
C ILE A 216 2.36 1.70 12.80
N ASP A 217 1.09 1.30 12.72
CA ASP A 217 0.64 0.18 11.87
C ASP A 217 1.04 0.35 10.39
N ASN A 218 1.31 -0.75 9.71
CA ASN A 218 1.80 -0.78 8.34
C ASN A 218 0.86 -0.10 7.34
N TYR A 219 -0.46 -0.15 7.55
CA TYR A 219 -1.43 0.53 6.68
C TYR A 219 -1.40 2.05 6.90
N LEU A 220 -1.10 2.51 8.11
CA LEU A 220 -0.90 3.93 8.37
C LEU A 220 0.40 4.45 7.76
N VAL A 221 1.49 3.66 7.81
CA VAL A 221 2.73 3.98 7.06
C VAL A 221 2.46 3.99 5.56
N ALA A 222 1.73 2.99 5.03
CA ALA A 222 1.36 2.94 3.62
C ALA A 222 0.56 4.19 3.20
N ARG A 223 -0.39 4.63 4.04
CA ARG A 223 -1.16 5.86 3.84
C ARG A 223 -0.26 7.08 3.68
N GLU A 224 0.76 7.24 4.52
CA GLU A 224 1.69 8.38 4.43
C GLU A 224 2.44 8.39 3.09
N TRP A 225 2.83 7.23 2.58
CA TRP A 225 3.46 7.11 1.25
C TRP A 225 2.50 7.43 0.11
N TYR A 226 1.24 7.00 0.21
CA TYR A 226 0.23 7.35 -0.78
C TYR A 226 -0.15 8.83 -0.75
N LEU A 227 -0.20 9.46 0.43
CA LEU A 227 -0.39 10.91 0.53
C LEU A 227 0.77 11.65 -0.13
N LYS A 228 2.02 11.23 0.15
CA LYS A 228 3.21 11.79 -0.51
C LYS A 228 3.14 11.65 -2.04
N ALA A 229 2.66 10.50 -2.53
CA ALA A 229 2.44 10.25 -3.96
C ALA A 229 1.41 11.21 -4.56
N ASN A 230 0.30 11.44 -3.85
CA ASN A 230 -0.72 12.40 -4.25
C ASN A 230 -0.19 13.83 -4.26
N ASP A 231 0.50 14.25 -3.21
CA ASP A 231 1.10 15.59 -3.10
C ASP A 231 2.11 15.83 -4.23
N THR A 232 2.89 14.80 -4.59
CA THR A 232 3.85 14.86 -5.69
C THR A 232 3.15 14.98 -7.04
N LEU A 233 2.00 14.30 -7.23
CA LEU A 233 1.20 14.39 -8.45
C LEU A 233 0.56 15.77 -8.63
N GLU A 234 0.35 16.54 -7.55
CA GLU A 234 -0.16 17.91 -7.60
C GLU A 234 0.92 18.93 -8.04
N LEU A 235 2.19 18.53 -8.16
CA LEU A 235 3.27 19.41 -8.64
C LEU A 235 3.18 19.69 -10.15
N PRO A 236 3.62 20.88 -10.61
CA PRO A 236 3.62 21.20 -12.03
C PRO A 236 4.49 20.25 -12.86
N ASN A 237 3.97 19.85 -14.03
CA ASN A 237 4.63 18.95 -14.99
C ASN A 237 4.96 17.56 -14.42
N VAL A 238 4.20 17.09 -13.42
CA VAL A 238 4.29 15.72 -12.91
C VAL A 238 3.08 14.93 -13.40
N GLU A 239 3.34 13.75 -13.95
CA GLU A 239 2.33 12.80 -14.40
C GLU A 239 2.66 11.40 -13.88
N GLN A 240 1.63 10.57 -13.79
CA GLN A 240 1.78 9.14 -13.50
C GLN A 240 1.09 8.32 -14.60
N HIS A 241 1.61 7.13 -14.85
CA HIS A 241 1.21 6.25 -15.96
C HIS A 241 0.82 4.85 -15.45
N ARG A 242 0.55 4.73 -14.15
CA ARG A 242 0.26 3.45 -13.50
C ARG A 242 -1.20 3.05 -13.65
N MET A 243 -2.11 4.00 -13.47
CA MET A 243 -3.56 3.78 -13.50
C MET A 243 -4.31 5.10 -13.75
N ASP A 244 -5.63 5.07 -13.81
CA ASP A 244 -6.43 6.29 -13.84
C ASP A 244 -6.24 7.12 -12.54
N GLN A 245 -6.23 8.45 -12.66
CA GLN A 245 -5.94 9.35 -11.53
C GLN A 245 -6.92 9.16 -10.36
N ALA A 246 -8.19 8.88 -10.62
CA ALA A 246 -9.17 8.65 -9.56
C ALA A 246 -8.79 7.43 -8.71
N LEU A 247 -8.32 6.35 -9.36
CA LEU A 247 -7.82 5.18 -8.65
C LEU A 247 -6.54 5.50 -7.89
N PHE A 248 -5.60 6.21 -8.52
CA PHE A 248 -4.32 6.55 -7.91
C PHE A 248 -4.51 7.31 -6.59
N VAL A 249 -5.36 8.35 -6.60
CA VAL A 249 -5.55 9.21 -5.43
C VAL A 249 -6.44 8.61 -4.34
N ALA A 250 -7.09 7.46 -4.59
CA ALA A 250 -7.97 6.78 -3.64
C ALA A 250 -7.23 6.01 -2.52
N TYR A 251 -5.99 5.59 -2.77
CA TYR A 251 -5.27 4.65 -1.90
C TYR A 251 -5.02 5.12 -0.46
N PRO A 252 -4.73 6.41 -0.16
CA PRO A 252 -4.61 6.85 1.24
C PRO A 252 -5.84 6.52 2.08
N TYR A 253 -7.02 6.63 1.48
CA TYR A 253 -8.31 6.45 2.13
C TYR A 253 -8.67 4.97 2.24
N ARG A 254 -8.29 4.17 1.24
CA ARG A 254 -8.37 2.69 1.33
C ARG A 254 -7.48 2.16 2.44
N CYS A 255 -6.30 2.74 2.68
CA CYS A 255 -5.46 2.35 3.81
C CYS A 255 -6.14 2.54 5.17
N LEU A 256 -7.02 3.53 5.35
CA LEU A 256 -7.80 3.67 6.59
C LEU A 256 -8.82 2.54 6.73
N MET A 257 -9.42 2.09 5.63
CA MET A 257 -10.34 0.96 5.62
C MET A 257 -9.61 -0.34 5.95
N GLU A 258 -8.43 -0.58 5.36
CA GLU A 258 -7.61 -1.75 5.68
C GLU A 258 -7.13 -1.70 7.14
N TYR A 259 -6.70 -0.55 7.64
CA TYR A 259 -6.33 -0.38 9.04
C TYR A 259 -7.50 -0.73 9.98
N ALA A 260 -8.70 -0.20 9.71
CA ALA A 260 -9.89 -0.49 10.49
C ALA A 260 -10.27 -1.99 10.43
N ARG A 261 -10.24 -2.58 9.23
CA ARG A 261 -10.50 -4.00 9.00
C ARG A 261 -9.56 -4.89 9.81
N PHE A 262 -8.25 -4.67 9.72
CA PHE A 262 -7.27 -5.51 10.40
C PHE A 262 -7.29 -5.32 11.91
N HIS A 263 -7.48 -4.10 12.42
CA HIS A 263 -7.71 -3.87 13.86
C HIS A 263 -8.93 -4.63 14.38
N GLN A 264 -10.01 -4.69 13.59
CA GLN A 264 -11.20 -5.46 13.94
C GLN A 264 -10.99 -6.98 13.84
N GLN A 265 -10.22 -7.46 12.86
CA GLN A 265 -9.90 -8.88 12.70
C GLN A 265 -8.95 -9.40 13.77
N ASP A 266 -7.95 -8.60 14.16
CA ASP A 266 -7.03 -8.91 15.25
C ASP A 266 -7.79 -9.11 16.57
N GLY A 267 -8.89 -8.36 16.75
CA GLY A 267 -9.82 -8.54 17.84
C GLY A 267 -9.20 -8.25 19.21
N VAL A 268 -9.64 -8.99 20.22
CA VAL A 268 -9.16 -8.84 21.61
C VAL A 268 -8.72 -10.15 22.25
N ALA A 269 -8.42 -11.17 21.44
CA ALA A 269 -8.20 -12.52 21.95
C ALA A 269 -7.02 -12.58 22.94
N ASP A 270 -5.90 -11.95 22.59
CA ASP A 270 -4.70 -11.92 23.44
C ASP A 270 -4.98 -11.25 24.80
N GLN A 271 -5.71 -10.13 24.81
CA GLN A 271 -6.07 -9.41 26.04
C GLN A 271 -7.02 -10.22 26.92
N LEU A 272 -7.93 -10.98 26.32
CA LEU A 272 -8.85 -11.85 27.06
C LEU A 272 -8.13 -13.07 27.61
N ASP A 273 -7.23 -13.69 26.83
CA ASP A 273 -6.37 -14.79 27.28
C ASP A 273 -5.49 -14.33 28.45
N GLU A 274 -4.91 -13.12 28.40
CA GLU A 274 -4.17 -12.54 29.51
C GLU A 274 -5.02 -12.40 30.79
N ILE A 275 -6.27 -11.93 30.67
CA ILE A 275 -7.19 -11.81 31.82
C ILE A 275 -7.44 -13.17 32.48
N GLU A 276 -7.64 -14.23 31.68
CA GLU A 276 -7.86 -15.58 32.19
C GLU A 276 -6.68 -16.10 33.02
N THR A 277 -5.45 -15.69 32.69
CA THR A 277 -4.26 -16.08 33.48
C THR A 277 -4.18 -15.44 34.87
N LEU A 278 -4.95 -14.39 35.14
CA LEU A 278 -4.85 -13.60 36.37
C LEU A 278 -5.62 -14.21 37.56
N ASN A 279 -6.41 -15.29 37.36
CA ASN A 279 -7.22 -15.94 38.41
C ASN A 279 -8.03 -14.95 39.27
N LEU A 280 -8.77 -14.06 38.61
CA LEU A 280 -9.57 -13.03 39.27
C LEU A 280 -10.88 -13.59 39.82
N GLU A 281 -11.50 -12.85 40.75
CA GLU A 281 -12.87 -13.14 41.16
C GLU A 281 -13.85 -12.90 39.99
N PRO A 282 -14.95 -13.67 39.87
CA PRO A 282 -15.84 -13.63 38.69
C PRO A 282 -16.38 -12.24 38.34
N GLU A 283 -16.71 -11.42 39.34
CA GLU A 283 -17.20 -10.05 39.12
C GLU A 283 -16.10 -9.13 38.57
N GLU A 284 -14.85 -9.29 39.03
CA GLU A 284 -13.70 -8.52 38.56
C GLU A 284 -13.31 -8.94 37.14
N GLU A 285 -13.28 -10.24 36.86
CA GLU A 285 -13.01 -10.77 35.53
C GLU A 285 -14.03 -10.22 34.51
N LEU A 286 -15.32 -10.30 34.83
CA LEU A 286 -16.39 -9.78 33.97
C LEU A 286 -16.21 -8.28 33.69
N ALA A 287 -15.92 -7.49 34.72
CA ALA A 287 -15.71 -6.06 34.57
C ALA A 287 -14.49 -5.73 33.69
N ARG A 288 -13.39 -6.50 33.79
CA ARG A 288 -12.22 -6.33 32.93
C ARG A 288 -12.49 -6.72 31.49
N ARG A 289 -13.17 -7.84 31.25
CA ARG A 289 -13.58 -8.27 29.90
C ARG A 289 -14.49 -7.23 29.25
N GLU A 290 -15.44 -6.68 30.00
CA GLU A 290 -16.31 -5.61 29.51
C GLU A 290 -15.53 -4.33 29.16
N ASN A 291 -14.50 -3.98 29.94
CA ASN A 291 -13.64 -2.84 29.64
C ASN A 291 -12.82 -3.05 28.36
N VAL A 292 -12.21 -4.24 28.20
CA VAL A 292 -11.48 -4.62 26.98
C VAL A 292 -12.38 -4.51 25.75
N TYR A 293 -13.59 -5.09 25.83
CA TYR A 293 -14.58 -4.96 24.74
C TYR A 293 -14.91 -3.49 24.46
N LYS A 294 -15.23 -2.68 25.47
CA LYS A 294 -15.61 -1.28 25.28
C LYS A 294 -14.49 -0.47 24.64
N GLN A 295 -13.25 -0.66 25.07
CA GLN A 295 -12.10 0.03 24.49
C GLN A 295 -11.93 -0.35 23.02
N TRP A 296 -11.86 -1.65 22.74
CA TRP A 296 -11.71 -2.14 21.37
C TRP A 296 -12.88 -1.72 20.46
N ALA A 297 -14.11 -1.82 20.93
CA ALA A 297 -15.30 -1.42 20.16
C ALA A 297 -15.29 0.07 19.82
N ASN A 298 -14.94 0.93 20.79
CA ASN A 298 -14.81 2.37 20.56
C ASN A 298 -13.71 2.68 19.54
N GLU A 299 -12.56 2.00 19.61
CA GLU A 299 -11.47 2.16 18.66
C GLU A 299 -11.87 1.68 17.25
N SER A 300 -12.48 0.50 17.13
CA SER A 300 -12.97 -0.06 15.86
C SER A 300 -13.99 0.86 15.19
N GLN A 301 -15.00 1.31 15.93
CA GLN A 301 -16.02 2.24 15.42
C GLN A 301 -15.42 3.58 15.02
N LYS A 302 -14.46 4.09 15.79
CA LYS A 302 -13.74 5.33 15.44
C LYS A 302 -12.93 5.14 14.16
N ASN A 303 -12.20 4.04 14.01
CA ASN A 303 -11.39 3.76 12.82
C ASN A 303 -12.25 3.70 11.56
N TRP A 304 -13.39 2.99 11.61
CA TRP A 304 -14.36 2.96 10.50
C TRP A 304 -15.04 4.30 10.25
N SER A 305 -15.32 5.07 11.31
CA SER A 305 -15.89 6.42 11.18
C SER A 305 -14.89 7.39 10.52
N ASP A 306 -13.61 7.29 10.87
CA ASP A 306 -12.53 8.06 10.26
C ASP A 306 -12.38 7.67 8.78
N ALA A 307 -12.40 6.37 8.46
CA ALA A 307 -12.36 5.87 7.08
C ALA A 307 -13.56 6.34 6.24
N TYR A 308 -14.79 6.24 6.78
CA TYR A 308 -16.01 6.74 6.13
C TYR A 308 -15.90 8.23 5.83
N ARG A 309 -15.55 9.03 6.85
CA ARG A 309 -15.47 10.48 6.74
C ARG A 309 -14.45 10.90 5.69
N GLU A 310 -13.25 10.33 5.68
CA GLU A 310 -12.26 10.73 4.67
C GLU A 310 -12.62 10.24 3.27
N TRP A 311 -13.24 9.06 3.15
CA TRP A 311 -13.75 8.55 1.87
C TRP A 311 -14.82 9.46 1.28
N THR A 312 -15.74 9.98 2.08
CA THR A 312 -16.83 10.85 1.61
C THR A 312 -16.42 12.31 1.49
N ASP A 313 -15.82 12.87 2.54
CA ASP A 313 -15.67 14.31 2.69
C ASP A 313 -14.39 14.83 2.05
N ILE A 314 -13.38 13.98 1.87
CA ILE A 314 -12.10 14.35 1.26
C ILE A 314 -12.00 13.73 -0.13
N TYR A 315 -11.98 12.40 -0.23
CA TYR A 315 -11.84 11.72 -1.52
C TYR A 315 -13.06 11.92 -2.42
N GLY A 316 -14.25 11.69 -1.88
CA GLY A 316 -15.51 11.84 -2.60
C GLY A 316 -15.72 13.24 -3.18
N ARG A 317 -15.22 14.26 -2.50
CA ARG A 317 -15.31 15.67 -2.91
C ARG A 317 -14.10 16.17 -3.68
N LYS A 318 -13.07 15.34 -3.90
CA LYS A 318 -11.89 15.73 -4.67
C LYS A 318 -12.28 15.95 -6.14
N ARG A 319 -11.88 17.10 -6.68
CA ARG A 319 -12.00 17.44 -8.11
C ARG A 319 -11.05 16.54 -8.92
N ILE A 320 -11.59 15.79 -9.87
CA ILE A 320 -10.84 14.85 -10.71
C ILE A 320 -11.15 15.15 -12.18
N GLU A 321 -10.12 15.27 -13.00
CA GLU A 321 -10.28 15.38 -14.45
C GLU A 321 -10.76 14.07 -15.05
N SER A 322 -11.87 14.11 -15.78
CA SER A 322 -12.42 12.94 -16.45
C SER A 322 -11.77 12.72 -17.82
N SER A 323 -11.67 11.46 -18.24
CA SER A 323 -11.17 11.10 -19.58
C SER A 323 -12.01 11.70 -20.74
N GLY A 324 -13.24 12.11 -20.46
CA GLY A 324 -14.12 12.78 -21.41
C GLY A 324 -13.94 14.28 -21.53
N GLY A 325 -13.01 14.85 -20.77
CA GLY A 325 -12.88 16.29 -20.56
C GLY A 325 -13.71 16.78 -19.38
N GLY A 326 -13.20 17.82 -18.72
CA GLY A 326 -13.82 18.48 -17.58
C GLY A 326 -13.71 17.71 -16.26
N THR A 327 -13.98 18.43 -15.19
CA THR A 327 -13.82 17.99 -13.81
C THR A 327 -15.09 17.33 -13.27
N ILE A 328 -14.93 16.31 -12.42
CA ILE A 328 -16.01 15.67 -11.66
C ILE A 328 -15.65 15.59 -10.17
N ILE A 329 -16.66 15.28 -9.35
CA ILE A 329 -16.51 14.76 -7.98
C ILE A 329 -17.27 13.44 -7.88
N LEU A 330 -16.92 12.57 -6.93
CA LEU A 330 -17.56 11.25 -6.78
C LEU A 330 -18.80 11.28 -5.87
N GLU A 331 -18.74 12.08 -4.80
CA GLU A 331 -19.86 12.28 -3.88
C GLU A 331 -21.00 13.00 -4.61
N TYR A 332 -22.24 12.55 -4.41
CA TYR A 332 -23.38 13.16 -5.07
C TYR A 332 -23.66 14.54 -4.49
N ASP A 333 -23.47 15.57 -5.31
CA ASP A 333 -23.86 16.95 -5.02
C ASP A 333 -24.22 17.62 -6.34
N ASN A 334 -25.52 17.67 -6.64
CA ASN A 334 -26.01 18.20 -7.92
C ASN A 334 -25.66 19.69 -8.09
N ASN A 335 -25.63 20.47 -7.01
CA ASN A 335 -25.28 21.89 -7.08
C ASN A 335 -23.82 22.06 -7.52
N VAL A 336 -22.92 21.24 -6.98
CA VAL A 336 -21.50 21.26 -7.38
C VAL A 336 -21.32 20.74 -8.80
N LEU A 337 -22.03 19.68 -9.21
CA LEU A 337 -21.95 19.18 -10.58
C LEU A 337 -22.50 20.17 -11.61
N GLU A 338 -23.56 20.90 -11.28
CA GLU A 338 -24.10 21.98 -12.12
C GLU A 338 -23.08 23.11 -12.29
N GLN A 339 -22.43 23.53 -11.20
CA GLN A 339 -21.36 24.52 -11.25
C GLN A 339 -20.19 24.03 -12.14
N LEU A 340 -19.74 22.79 -11.97
CA LEU A 340 -18.68 22.20 -12.79
C LEU A 340 -19.10 22.05 -14.26
N ALA A 341 -20.38 21.80 -14.53
CA ALA A 341 -20.91 21.73 -15.88
C ALA A 341 -20.82 23.11 -16.57
N GLU A 342 -21.14 24.19 -15.86
CA GLU A 342 -20.97 25.56 -16.35
C GLU A 342 -19.49 25.93 -16.55
N GLU A 343 -18.63 25.63 -15.58
CA GLU A 343 -17.17 25.91 -15.63
C GLU A 343 -16.52 25.23 -16.85
N ASP A 344 -16.89 23.99 -17.14
CA ASP A 344 -16.30 23.20 -18.23
C ASP A 344 -17.08 23.27 -19.56
N ASN A 345 -18.15 24.09 -19.62
CA ASN A 345 -19.04 24.21 -20.78
C ASN A 345 -19.60 22.85 -21.25
N MET A 346 -20.05 22.03 -20.30
CA MET A 346 -20.64 20.70 -20.49
C MET A 346 -22.09 20.67 -20.01
N THR A 347 -22.85 19.64 -20.38
CA THR A 347 -24.19 19.42 -19.80
C THR A 347 -24.09 18.70 -18.45
N LEU A 348 -25.07 18.91 -17.56
CA LEU A 348 -25.18 18.15 -16.31
C LEU A 348 -25.28 16.65 -16.56
N ALA A 349 -25.98 16.24 -17.63
CA ALA A 349 -26.12 14.83 -18.00
C ALA A 349 -24.76 14.19 -18.36
N ASP A 350 -23.89 14.95 -19.06
CA ASP A 350 -22.52 14.49 -19.35
C ASP A 350 -21.70 14.35 -18.06
N LYS A 351 -21.81 15.31 -17.15
CA LYS A 351 -21.14 15.24 -15.82
C LYS A 351 -21.59 14.02 -15.03
N GLN A 352 -22.89 13.77 -14.94
CA GLN A 352 -23.46 12.61 -14.25
C GLN A 352 -23.02 11.28 -14.88
N LYS A 353 -22.94 11.22 -16.21
CA LYS A 353 -22.43 10.04 -16.91
C LYS A 353 -20.98 9.74 -16.51
N TRP A 354 -20.11 10.75 -16.51
CA TRP A 354 -18.71 10.57 -16.10
C TRP A 354 -18.58 10.25 -14.62
N GLN A 355 -19.29 10.97 -13.75
CA GLN A 355 -19.33 10.66 -12.32
C GLN A 355 -19.73 9.20 -12.08
N ASN A 356 -20.80 8.72 -12.69
CA ASN A 356 -21.26 7.34 -12.53
C ASN A 356 -20.24 6.32 -13.02
N MET A 357 -19.53 6.62 -14.12
CA MET A 357 -18.43 5.76 -14.60
C MET A 357 -17.31 5.69 -13.57
N TYR A 358 -16.83 6.83 -13.08
CA TYR A 358 -15.72 6.89 -12.14
C TYR A 358 -16.07 6.32 -10.76
N ARG A 359 -17.31 6.47 -10.29
CA ARG A 359 -17.81 5.78 -9.10
C ARG A 359 -17.76 4.27 -9.23
N LYS A 360 -18.10 3.72 -10.40
CA LYS A 360 -17.97 2.29 -10.68
C LYS A 360 -16.51 1.86 -10.73
N THR A 361 -15.66 2.60 -11.46
CA THR A 361 -14.22 2.32 -11.56
C THR A 361 -13.54 2.23 -10.20
N THR A 362 -13.91 3.13 -9.29
CA THR A 362 -13.29 3.24 -7.95
C THR A 362 -14.01 2.41 -6.88
N SER A 363 -15.13 1.77 -7.24
CA SER A 363 -16.05 1.08 -6.33
C SER A 363 -16.51 1.99 -5.19
N TYR A 364 -16.75 3.27 -5.49
CA TYR A 364 -17.00 4.33 -4.51
C TYR A 364 -18.14 3.98 -3.55
N ASP A 365 -19.28 3.56 -4.10
CA ASP A 365 -20.48 3.22 -3.34
C ASP A 365 -20.33 2.00 -2.46
N LYS A 366 -19.66 0.97 -2.99
CA LYS A 366 -19.34 -0.24 -2.23
C LYS A 366 -18.53 0.11 -0.99
N TRP A 367 -17.42 0.84 -1.15
CA TRP A 367 -16.55 1.19 -0.01
C TRP A 367 -17.22 2.15 0.98
N LYS A 368 -18.04 3.08 0.48
CA LYS A 368 -18.86 3.95 1.33
C LYS A 368 -19.82 3.14 2.19
N ARG A 369 -20.56 2.21 1.58
CA ARG A 369 -21.51 1.35 2.30
C ARG A 369 -20.81 0.43 3.29
N HIS A 370 -19.68 -0.17 2.90
CA HIS A 370 -18.90 -1.04 3.77
C HIS A 370 -18.49 -0.32 5.07
N CYS A 371 -17.93 0.89 4.96
CA CYS A 371 -17.58 1.69 6.14
C CYS A 371 -18.82 2.10 6.95
N GLU A 372 -19.96 2.34 6.28
CA GLU A 372 -21.22 2.65 6.94
C GLU A 372 -21.76 1.48 7.77
N ILE A 373 -21.61 0.26 7.28
CA ILE A 373 -22.00 -0.98 7.96
C ILE A 373 -21.07 -1.25 9.15
N GLU A 374 -19.76 -1.28 8.92
CA GLU A 374 -18.78 -1.71 9.92
C GLU A 374 -18.64 -0.74 11.10
N ARG A 375 -18.94 0.56 10.92
CA ARG A 375 -18.96 1.52 12.03
C ARG A 375 -20.17 1.40 12.97
N ARG A 376 -21.16 0.55 12.66
CA ARG A 376 -22.37 0.37 13.49
C ARG A 376 -22.05 -0.42 14.75
N ASP A 377 -22.75 -0.10 15.83
CA ASP A 377 -22.64 -0.83 17.09
C ASP A 377 -23.05 -2.30 16.94
N GLU A 378 -24.13 -2.58 16.20
CA GLU A 378 -24.59 -3.96 15.99
C GLU A 378 -23.54 -4.80 15.24
N MET A 379 -22.90 -4.22 14.21
CA MET A 379 -21.88 -4.92 13.42
C MET A 379 -20.60 -5.14 14.22
N THR A 380 -20.15 -4.12 14.96
CA THR A 380 -18.99 -4.22 15.86
C THR A 380 -19.19 -5.32 16.90
N ARG A 381 -20.40 -5.38 17.50
CA ARG A 381 -20.75 -6.41 18.48
C ARG A 381 -20.86 -7.80 17.86
N ALA A 382 -21.43 -7.92 16.66
CA ALA A 382 -21.45 -9.19 15.93
C ALA A 382 -20.02 -9.72 15.74
N ARG A 383 -19.10 -8.87 15.28
CA ARG A 383 -17.69 -9.23 15.04
C ARG A 383 -16.95 -9.62 16.32
N TYR A 384 -17.19 -8.91 17.42
CA TYR A 384 -16.69 -9.30 18.74
C TYR A 384 -17.18 -10.69 19.15
N HIS A 385 -18.49 -10.93 19.10
CA HIS A 385 -19.07 -12.20 19.53
C HIS A 385 -18.60 -13.39 18.67
N LEU A 386 -18.45 -13.21 17.35
CA LEU A 386 -17.90 -14.24 16.48
C LEU A 386 -16.41 -14.54 16.78
N THR A 387 -15.64 -13.50 17.11
CA THR A 387 -14.22 -13.66 17.48
C THR A 387 -14.08 -14.33 18.85
N GLU A 388 -14.90 -13.93 19.83
CA GLU A 388 -14.88 -14.52 21.17
C GLU A 388 -15.39 -15.96 21.17
N GLY A 389 -16.46 -16.24 20.43
CA GLY A 389 -16.95 -17.60 20.23
C GLY A 389 -15.88 -18.50 19.59
N ARG A 390 -15.08 -17.94 18.67
CA ARG A 390 -13.91 -18.63 18.12
C ARG A 390 -12.82 -18.87 19.15
N ARG A 391 -12.46 -17.88 19.96
CA ARG A 391 -11.46 -18.05 21.02
C ARG A 391 -11.88 -19.11 22.04
N LEU A 392 -13.13 -19.08 22.49
CA LEU A 392 -13.67 -20.05 23.44
C LEU A 392 -13.68 -21.47 22.87
N TYR A 393 -14.03 -21.62 21.60
CA TYR A 393 -13.98 -22.92 20.92
C TYR A 393 -12.56 -23.45 20.76
N ARG A 394 -11.61 -22.59 20.34
CA ARG A 394 -10.27 -23.01 19.91
C ARG A 394 -9.25 -23.06 21.03
N ASN A 395 -9.18 -21.99 21.82
CA ASN A 395 -8.10 -21.76 22.78
C ASN A 395 -8.50 -22.25 24.16
N VAL A 396 -9.73 -21.93 24.59
CA VAL A 396 -10.20 -22.20 25.96
C VAL A 396 -10.88 -23.57 26.09
N GLN A 397 -11.49 -24.06 25.00
CA GLN A 397 -12.33 -25.26 24.98
C GLN A 397 -13.57 -25.17 25.88
N ASP A 398 -14.13 -23.96 26.04
CA ASP A 398 -15.44 -23.74 26.66
C ASP A 398 -16.53 -23.78 25.58
N PHE A 399 -17.11 -24.97 25.37
CA PHE A 399 -18.10 -25.18 24.31
C PHE A 399 -19.46 -24.51 24.59
N GLU A 400 -19.88 -24.41 25.85
CA GLU A 400 -21.12 -23.72 26.23
C GLU A 400 -20.99 -22.20 26.00
N GLY A 401 -19.86 -21.63 26.42
CA GLY A 401 -19.52 -20.25 26.13
C GLY A 401 -19.41 -20.00 24.62
N ALA A 402 -18.69 -20.87 23.90
CA ALA A 402 -18.54 -20.76 22.45
C ALA A 402 -19.88 -20.78 21.73
N LYS A 403 -20.78 -21.70 22.09
CA LYS A 403 -22.14 -21.79 21.53
C LYS A 403 -22.88 -20.48 21.70
N LYS A 404 -22.94 -19.97 22.94
CA LYS A 404 -23.63 -18.72 23.27
C LYS A 404 -23.12 -17.55 22.44
N TYR A 405 -21.80 -17.35 22.41
CA TYR A 405 -21.19 -16.22 21.68
C TYR A 405 -21.35 -16.37 20.16
N LEU A 406 -21.25 -17.58 19.61
CA LEU A 406 -21.49 -17.80 18.18
C LEU A 406 -22.96 -17.52 17.82
N GLU A 407 -23.93 -17.98 18.61
CA GLU A 407 -25.35 -17.72 18.38
C GLU A 407 -25.68 -16.21 18.45
N GLU A 408 -25.19 -15.52 19.48
CA GLU A 408 -25.35 -14.06 19.62
C GLU A 408 -24.71 -13.29 18.44
N GLY A 409 -23.50 -13.69 18.04
CA GLY A 409 -22.78 -13.07 16.94
C GLY A 409 -23.45 -13.30 15.58
N MET A 410 -23.86 -14.53 15.30
CA MET A 410 -24.58 -14.86 14.06
C MET A 410 -25.94 -14.18 14.00
N ALA A 411 -26.69 -14.09 15.11
CA ALA A 411 -27.97 -13.39 15.17
C ALA A 411 -27.84 -11.89 14.87
N LEU A 412 -26.84 -11.22 15.43
CA LEU A 412 -26.57 -9.81 15.14
C LEU A 412 -26.15 -9.62 13.67
N LEU A 413 -25.25 -10.47 13.16
CA LEU A 413 -24.82 -10.40 11.77
C LEU A 413 -25.99 -10.61 10.80
N ASP A 414 -26.83 -11.60 11.07
CA ASP A 414 -28.04 -11.88 10.29
C ASP A 414 -29.00 -10.69 10.29
N SER A 415 -29.20 -10.06 11.46
CA SER A 415 -30.02 -8.86 11.59
C SER A 415 -29.49 -7.69 10.75
N VAL A 416 -28.16 -7.52 10.66
CA VAL A 416 -27.55 -6.51 9.79
C VAL A 416 -27.76 -6.86 8.32
N ILE A 417 -27.47 -8.10 7.92
CA ILE A 417 -27.62 -8.59 6.53
C ILE A 417 -29.05 -8.37 6.02
N GLN A 418 -30.06 -8.67 6.83
CA GLN A 418 -31.48 -8.51 6.48
C GLN A 418 -31.89 -7.07 6.16
N GLN A 419 -31.12 -6.07 6.62
CA GLN A 419 -31.40 -4.66 6.33
C GLN A 419 -30.95 -4.23 4.93
N TYR A 420 -30.20 -5.08 4.21
CA TYR A 420 -29.65 -4.79 2.88
C TYR A 420 -30.25 -5.65 1.76
N VAL A 421 -31.44 -6.20 1.99
CA VAL A 421 -32.21 -6.89 0.95
C VAL A 421 -32.88 -5.85 0.03
N ALA A 422 -32.57 -5.91 -1.26
CA ALA A 422 -33.16 -5.06 -2.30
C ALA A 422 -34.58 -5.53 -2.68
N GLU A 423 -35.30 -4.69 -3.43
CA GLU A 423 -36.68 -4.97 -3.87
C GLU A 423 -36.78 -6.23 -4.76
N ASP A 424 -35.72 -6.57 -5.47
CA ASP A 424 -35.64 -7.78 -6.32
C ASP A 424 -35.27 -9.05 -5.53
N GLY A 425 -35.11 -8.94 -4.21
CA GLY A 425 -34.71 -10.03 -3.32
C GLY A 425 -33.21 -10.29 -3.24
N SER A 426 -32.38 -9.58 -4.01
CA SER A 426 -30.92 -9.68 -3.89
C SER A 426 -30.44 -9.01 -2.59
N ASN A 427 -29.36 -9.53 -2.00
CA ASN A 427 -28.75 -8.91 -0.83
C ASN A 427 -27.51 -8.11 -1.24
N VAL A 428 -27.61 -6.79 -1.23
CA VAL A 428 -26.54 -5.93 -1.76
C VAL A 428 -25.29 -5.97 -0.89
N MET A 429 -25.43 -6.22 0.42
CA MET A 429 -24.30 -6.43 1.32
C MET A 429 -23.54 -7.70 0.95
N LEU A 430 -24.24 -8.83 0.82
CA LEU A 430 -23.59 -10.12 0.51
C LEU A 430 -22.95 -10.14 -0.90
N VAL A 431 -23.52 -9.41 -1.86
CA VAL A 431 -22.93 -9.26 -3.21
C VAL A 431 -21.63 -8.45 -3.16
N ASP A 432 -21.61 -7.37 -2.38
CA ASP A 432 -20.45 -6.47 -2.32
C ASP A 432 -19.36 -6.94 -1.35
N GLU A 433 -19.70 -7.75 -0.34
CA GLU A 433 -18.81 -8.14 0.77
C GLU A 433 -18.56 -9.66 0.85
N PRO A 434 -17.65 -10.21 0.02
CA PRO A 434 -17.32 -11.63 0.06
C PRO A 434 -16.72 -12.07 1.42
N ASP A 435 -16.02 -11.17 2.12
CA ASP A 435 -15.46 -11.44 3.45
C ASP A 435 -16.58 -11.72 4.47
N THR A 436 -17.70 -11.00 4.39
CA THR A 436 -18.88 -11.21 5.26
C THR A 436 -19.52 -12.58 4.99
N VAL A 437 -19.57 -13.02 3.73
CA VAL A 437 -20.03 -14.37 3.37
C VAL A 437 -19.10 -15.44 3.95
N GLU A 438 -17.79 -15.27 3.78
CA GLU A 438 -16.78 -16.19 4.31
C GLU A 438 -16.85 -16.29 5.84
N ASP A 439 -16.97 -15.15 6.54
CA ASP A 439 -17.09 -15.11 8.00
C ASP A 439 -18.39 -15.76 8.49
N SER A 440 -19.50 -15.55 7.77
CA SER A 440 -20.78 -16.19 8.06
C SER A 440 -20.68 -17.72 7.98
N ILE A 441 -20.08 -18.24 6.90
CA ILE A 441 -19.92 -19.69 6.71
C ILE A 441 -18.98 -20.26 7.77
N LYS A 442 -17.85 -19.60 8.07
CA LYS A 442 -16.94 -20.02 9.14
C LYS A 442 -17.63 -20.07 10.49
N ALA A 443 -18.45 -19.08 10.82
CA ALA A 443 -19.20 -19.04 12.07
C ALA A 443 -20.18 -20.22 12.18
N ILE A 444 -20.91 -20.52 11.11
CA ILE A 444 -21.86 -21.65 11.06
C ILE A 444 -21.13 -22.99 11.20
N LEU A 445 -20.03 -23.21 10.48
CA LEU A 445 -19.23 -24.44 10.59
C LEU A 445 -18.72 -24.66 12.03
N MET A 446 -18.23 -23.59 12.65
CA MET A 446 -17.77 -23.63 14.04
C MET A 446 -18.91 -23.91 15.02
N TRP A 447 -20.05 -23.25 14.85
CA TRP A 447 -21.22 -23.47 15.69
C TRP A 447 -21.77 -24.89 15.55
N GLN A 448 -21.86 -25.43 14.33
CA GLN A 448 -22.25 -26.82 14.09
C GLN A 448 -21.31 -27.82 14.79
N ALA A 449 -19.99 -27.58 14.74
CA ALA A 449 -19.02 -28.40 15.44
C ALA A 449 -19.18 -28.31 16.97
N VAL A 450 -19.48 -27.12 17.50
CA VAL A 450 -19.77 -26.93 18.93
C VAL A 450 -21.02 -27.70 19.35
N LEU A 451 -22.11 -27.65 18.56
CA LEU A 451 -23.32 -28.42 18.83
C LEU A 451 -23.06 -29.92 18.83
N GLU A 452 -22.28 -30.42 17.87
CA GLU A 452 -21.88 -31.84 17.82
C GLU A 452 -21.13 -32.26 19.09
N LEU A 453 -20.18 -31.43 19.56
CA LEU A 453 -19.42 -31.69 20.80
C LEU A 453 -20.30 -31.67 22.05
N LEU A 454 -21.36 -30.86 22.05
CA LEU A 454 -22.36 -30.80 23.13
C LEU A 454 -23.42 -31.91 23.02
N GLY A 455 -23.44 -32.68 21.92
CA GLY A 455 -24.45 -33.70 21.66
C GLY A 455 -25.83 -33.13 21.30
N GLU A 456 -25.87 -31.90 20.81
CA GLU A 456 -27.08 -31.20 20.40
C GLU A 456 -27.30 -31.27 18.87
N PRO A 457 -28.52 -31.49 18.39
CA PRO A 457 -28.81 -31.44 16.96
C PRO A 457 -28.81 -29.98 16.46
N VAL A 458 -28.40 -29.78 15.21
CA VAL A 458 -28.57 -28.49 14.52
C VAL A 458 -30.08 -28.18 14.39
N PRO A 459 -30.58 -27.06 14.95
CA PRO A 459 -31.98 -26.66 14.79
C PRO A 459 -32.38 -26.47 13.33
N GLU A 460 -33.67 -26.67 13.01
CA GLU A 460 -34.18 -26.42 11.66
C GLU A 460 -34.07 -24.95 11.24
N ASP A 461 -34.21 -24.03 12.18
CA ASP A 461 -34.11 -22.58 11.97
C ASP A 461 -32.95 -22.03 12.80
N PHE A 462 -32.07 -21.26 12.15
CA PHE A 462 -30.87 -20.70 12.77
C PHE A 462 -30.43 -19.42 12.03
N PRO A 463 -29.76 -18.47 12.71
CA PRO A 463 -29.26 -17.26 12.06
C PRO A 463 -28.31 -17.56 10.90
N LEU A 464 -28.30 -16.72 9.86
CA LEU A 464 -27.48 -16.89 8.65
C LEU A 464 -27.83 -18.10 7.79
N LYS A 465 -28.96 -18.79 8.06
CA LYS A 465 -29.44 -19.89 7.23
C LYS A 465 -29.58 -19.50 5.74
N GLN A 466 -29.99 -18.26 5.43
CA GLN A 466 -30.04 -17.81 4.03
C GLN A 466 -28.66 -17.81 3.34
N VAL A 467 -27.58 -17.59 4.07
CA VAL A 467 -26.21 -17.63 3.54
C VAL A 467 -25.80 -19.09 3.38
N TRP A 468 -26.09 -19.92 4.39
CA TRP A 468 -25.78 -21.35 4.37
C TRP A 468 -26.48 -22.10 3.25
N GLU A 469 -27.72 -21.77 2.92
CA GLU A 469 -28.51 -22.47 1.89
C GLU A 469 -28.36 -21.86 0.48
N ASN A 470 -27.73 -20.69 0.34
CA ASN A 470 -27.58 -20.04 -0.95
C ASN A 470 -26.71 -20.90 -1.91
N PRO A 471 -27.24 -21.31 -3.08
CA PRO A 471 -26.48 -22.07 -4.07
C PRO A 471 -25.25 -21.33 -4.62
N GLU A 472 -25.28 -19.99 -4.66
CA GLU A 472 -24.16 -19.18 -5.14
C GLU A 472 -22.90 -19.35 -4.30
N TYR A 473 -23.05 -19.72 -3.02
CA TYR A 473 -21.95 -19.91 -2.09
C TYR A 473 -21.56 -21.38 -1.91
N GLN A 474 -22.04 -22.29 -2.76
CA GLN A 474 -21.70 -23.70 -2.67
C GLN A 474 -20.19 -23.95 -2.73
N THR A 475 -19.49 -23.34 -3.69
CA THR A 475 -18.05 -23.57 -3.87
C THR A 475 -17.23 -23.07 -2.68
N ILE A 476 -17.54 -21.87 -2.16
CA ILE A 476 -16.84 -21.33 -0.98
C ILE A 476 -17.19 -22.15 0.27
N ARG A 477 -18.42 -22.63 0.40
CA ARG A 477 -18.85 -23.50 1.51
C ARG A 477 -18.10 -24.83 1.48
N GLU A 478 -17.93 -25.45 0.32
CA GLU A 478 -17.14 -26.69 0.14
C GLU A 478 -15.67 -26.45 0.51
N ASP A 479 -15.02 -25.41 -0.04
CA ASP A 479 -13.62 -25.07 0.29
C ASP A 479 -13.41 -24.83 1.79
N LEU A 480 -14.28 -24.02 2.40
CA LEU A 480 -14.18 -23.71 3.83
C LEU A 480 -14.46 -24.93 4.70
N THR A 481 -15.35 -25.82 4.27
CA THR A 481 -15.62 -27.09 4.98
C THR A 481 -14.38 -27.99 4.94
N ASP A 482 -13.77 -28.16 3.77
CA ASP A 482 -12.55 -28.96 3.62
C ASP A 482 -11.40 -28.39 4.47
N ARG A 483 -11.21 -27.07 4.43
CA ARG A 483 -10.22 -26.39 5.28
C ARG A 483 -10.52 -26.53 6.76
N PHE A 484 -11.79 -26.47 7.15
CA PHE A 484 -12.22 -26.63 8.54
C PHE A 484 -11.96 -28.05 9.04
N LEU A 485 -12.25 -29.08 8.23
CA LEU A 485 -11.99 -30.49 8.56
C LEU A 485 -10.49 -30.79 8.67
N LEU A 486 -9.69 -30.30 7.72
CA LEU A 486 -8.23 -30.41 7.79
C LEU A 486 -7.67 -29.77 9.06
N TRP A 487 -8.29 -28.66 9.48
CA TRP A 487 -7.89 -27.93 10.66
C TRP A 487 -8.32 -28.61 11.98
N GLN A 488 -9.42 -29.38 11.99
CA GLN A 488 -9.79 -30.24 13.12
C GLN A 488 -8.98 -31.54 13.20
N GLY A 489 -8.47 -32.04 12.06
CA GLY A 489 -7.75 -33.30 11.94
C GLY A 489 -6.23 -33.22 12.13
N GLY A 490 -5.71 -32.11 12.66
CA GLY A 490 -4.28 -31.81 12.81
C GLY A 490 -3.78 -31.82 14.25
#